data_AF-A0AB73FUR1-F1
#
_entry.id   AF-A0AB73FUR1-F1
#
_cell.length_a   1.000
_cell.length_b   1.000
_cell.length_c   1.000
_cell.angle_alpha   90.00
_cell.angle_beta   90.00
_cell.angle_gamma   90.00
#
_symmetry.space_group_name_H-M   'P 1'
#
loop_
_entity.id
_entity.type
_entity.pdbx_description
1 polymer ?
#
loop_
_entity_poly.entity_id
_entity_poly.type
_entity_poly.pdbx_seq_one_letter_code
_entity_poly.pdbx_strand_id
1 'polypeptide(L)'
;MTIIAPPDVRSTGIRRFRRARRTRALACAGLFAALAGCAAQPATERQIGSGGSLVRYSSSQTEVDLTDAEQQTLRMLSDRSYAGAAQAHVLDAVAGVLRAQGYAPVTVERDTGLVEAGRSDTLLPKWRQLLRGAVKARIGFLPAKPDHERVAAIVTVRVTSTRDTVVRARFNRTVWDSNGDSRTKTVVEPDFYQTFFAEVDKAMCATPCGRR
;
A
#
# COMPACT_ATOMS: atom_id res chain seq x y z
N MET A 1 -36.32 27.80 66.24
CA MET A 1 -35.77 29.01 66.87
C MET A 1 -34.54 28.60 67.67
N THR A 2 -33.36 28.96 67.15
CA THR A 2 -32.21 29.61 67.82
C THR A 2 -32.23 29.57 69.37
N ILE A 3 -31.18 29.32 70.13
CA ILE A 3 -29.75 29.70 70.14
C ILE A 3 -29.13 28.78 71.26
N ILE A 4 -27.89 28.27 71.26
CA ILE A 4 -26.65 28.82 71.87
C ILE A 4 -25.67 27.63 72.02
N ALA A 5 -24.43 27.81 71.58
CA ALA A 5 -23.22 27.12 72.07
C ALA A 5 -22.32 28.18 72.75
N PRO A 6 -21.14 27.86 73.30
CA PRO A 6 -20.67 26.82 74.24
C PRO A 6 -20.16 27.48 75.56
N PRO A 7 -19.33 26.83 76.43
CA PRO A 7 -17.87 27.06 76.33
C PRO A 7 -16.93 25.92 76.81
N ASP A 8 -15.65 26.13 76.45
CA ASP A 8 -14.34 25.57 76.85
C ASP A 8 -14.18 24.71 78.14
N VAL A 9 -13.20 23.80 78.15
CA VAL A 9 -11.86 24.01 78.78
C VAL A 9 -10.94 22.78 78.68
N ARG A 10 -9.72 23.08 78.21
CA ARG A 10 -8.38 22.43 78.27
C ARG A 10 -8.09 21.36 79.35
N SER A 11 -7.33 20.34 78.95
CA SER A 11 -6.04 19.99 79.61
C SER A 11 -5.06 19.40 78.57
N THR A 12 -3.99 20.09 78.17
CA THR A 12 -2.64 20.22 78.76
C THR A 12 -1.79 18.94 78.67
N GLY A 13 -0.79 18.93 77.80
CA GLY A 13 0.22 17.86 77.70
C GLY A 13 1.26 18.06 76.60
N ILE A 14 2.03 19.14 76.67
CA ILE A 14 3.19 19.43 75.80
C ILE A 14 4.48 18.96 76.47
N ARG A 15 5.30 18.15 75.78
CA ARG A 15 6.79 18.24 75.74
C ARG A 15 7.26 17.60 74.40
N ARG A 16 7.47 18.35 73.31
CA ARG A 16 8.72 18.99 72.84
C ARG A 16 10.01 18.21 73.19
N PHE A 17 10.76 17.79 72.17
CA PHE A 17 12.04 18.40 71.71
C PHE A 17 12.55 17.61 70.48
N ARG A 18 12.52 18.15 69.25
CA ARG A 18 13.50 19.04 68.58
C ARG A 18 14.85 18.38 68.23
N ARG A 19 15.08 18.15 66.94
CA ARG A 19 16.15 18.73 66.07
C ARG A 19 16.21 17.88 64.77
N ALA A 20 15.77 18.34 63.59
CA ALA A 20 16.21 19.46 62.76
C ALA A 20 17.54 19.23 61.99
N ARG A 21 17.42 19.41 60.66
CA ARG A 21 18.41 19.66 59.57
C ARG A 21 18.54 18.45 58.62
N ARG A 22 17.89 18.44 57.45
CA ARG A 22 18.14 19.22 56.21
C ARG A 22 19.62 19.28 55.82
N THR A 23 20.00 18.46 54.83
CA THR A 23 20.90 18.86 53.74
C THR A 23 20.60 18.03 52.49
N ARG A 24 20.47 18.76 51.38
CA ARG A 24 20.30 18.30 50.00
C ARG A 24 21.59 17.63 49.52
N ALA A 25 21.50 16.59 48.67
CA ALA A 25 22.36 16.41 47.49
C ALA A 25 22.13 15.05 46.80
N LEU A 26 21.82 15.12 45.50
CA LEU A 26 22.37 14.30 44.41
C LEU A 26 22.29 12.77 44.50
N ALA A 27 21.37 12.19 43.71
CA ALA A 27 21.68 11.18 42.71
C ALA A 27 20.46 10.94 41.81
N CYS A 28 20.15 11.93 40.95
CA CYS A 28 19.36 11.70 39.76
C CYS A 28 20.26 10.99 38.73
N ALA A 29 20.02 9.72 38.47
CA ALA A 29 20.41 9.05 37.23
C ALA A 29 19.55 7.79 37.04
N GLY A 30 18.23 7.97 37.10
CA GLY A 30 17.31 7.00 36.50
C GLY A 30 17.43 7.11 34.99
N LEU A 31 18.33 6.31 34.41
CA LEU A 31 18.52 6.17 32.98
C LEU A 31 17.27 5.53 32.38
N PHE A 32 16.21 6.32 32.19
CA PHE A 32 15.14 6.00 31.27
C PHE A 32 15.77 6.01 29.88
N ALA A 33 16.18 4.82 29.42
CA ALA A 33 16.47 4.58 28.03
C ALA A 33 15.20 4.87 27.23
N ALA A 34 15.07 6.12 26.77
CA ALA A 34 14.17 6.47 25.69
C ALA A 34 14.69 5.74 24.46
N LEU A 35 14.21 4.51 24.26
CA LEU A 35 14.15 3.89 22.96
C LEU A 35 13.17 4.75 22.15
N ALA A 36 13.64 5.90 21.67
CA ALA A 36 13.15 6.49 20.45
C ALA A 36 13.50 5.46 19.36
N GLY A 37 12.63 4.46 19.21
CA GLY A 37 12.59 3.65 18.02
C GLY A 37 12.24 4.60 16.90
N CYS A 38 13.26 5.16 16.25
CA CYS A 38 13.14 5.52 14.85
C CYS A 38 12.65 4.24 14.19
N ALA A 39 11.36 4.18 13.87
CA ALA A 39 10.84 3.16 12.99
C ALA A 39 11.60 3.33 11.69
N ALA A 40 12.72 2.62 11.55
CA ALA A 40 13.49 2.59 10.33
C ALA A 40 12.49 2.17 9.26
N GLN A 41 12.29 3.05 8.27
CA GLN A 41 11.52 2.66 7.09
C GLN A 41 12.15 1.35 6.60
N PRO A 42 11.33 0.31 6.35
CA PRO A 42 11.88 -0.94 5.84
C PRO A 42 12.71 -0.62 4.60
N ALA A 43 13.86 -1.27 4.42
CA ALA A 43 14.84 -0.95 3.37
C ALA A 43 14.26 -0.96 1.94
N THR A 44 13.05 -1.49 1.78
CA THR A 44 12.30 -1.62 0.54
C THR A 44 11.30 -0.48 0.32
N GLU A 45 11.17 0.50 1.22
CA GLU A 45 10.29 1.66 1.06
C GLU A 45 11.10 2.92 0.73
N ARG A 46 10.75 3.58 -0.39
CA ARG A 46 11.35 4.85 -0.83
C ARG A 46 10.28 5.92 -0.96
N GLN A 47 10.40 6.99 -0.18
CA GLN A 47 9.53 8.16 -0.33
C GLN A 47 9.97 8.97 -1.56
N ILE A 48 9.06 9.11 -2.53
CA ILE A 48 9.29 9.82 -3.80
C ILE A 48 8.73 11.25 -3.80
N GLY A 49 7.95 11.63 -2.78
CA GLY A 49 7.45 13.00 -2.63
C GLY A 49 6.81 13.28 -1.26
N SER A 50 6.81 14.55 -0.87
CA SER A 50 6.09 15.07 0.31
C SER A 50 5.45 16.43 0.00
N GLY A 51 4.13 16.52 0.06
CA GLY A 51 3.42 17.80 0.07
C GLY A 51 3.13 18.22 1.51
N GLY A 52 3.92 19.16 2.04
CA GLY A 52 3.69 19.99 3.24
C GLY A 52 3.01 19.35 4.46
N SER A 53 3.74 19.17 5.57
CA SER A 53 3.17 18.71 6.85
C SER A 53 2.53 19.86 7.63
N LEU A 54 1.29 20.23 7.32
CA LEU A 54 0.43 20.88 8.32
C LEU A 54 -0.17 19.77 9.17
N VAL A 55 -0.23 19.97 10.50
CA VAL A 55 -0.45 18.99 11.59
C VAL A 55 -1.64 18.01 11.42
N ARG A 56 -2.46 18.14 10.36
CA ARG A 56 -3.60 17.27 10.04
C ARG A 56 -3.68 16.75 8.61
N TYR A 57 -2.78 17.12 7.70
CA TYR A 57 -2.77 16.66 6.32
C TYR A 57 -1.34 16.29 5.91
N SER A 58 -1.13 15.02 5.58
CA SER A 58 0.13 14.48 5.06
C SER A 58 -0.14 13.94 3.67
N SER A 59 0.69 14.30 2.69
CA SER A 59 0.63 13.79 1.32
C SER A 59 1.99 13.21 0.92
N SER A 60 2.38 12.15 1.61
CA SER A 60 3.56 11.36 1.28
C SER A 60 3.26 10.41 0.12
N GLN A 61 4.22 10.26 -0.77
CA GLN A 61 4.18 9.28 -1.85
C GLN A 61 5.32 8.31 -1.62
N THR A 62 5.00 7.02 -1.43
CA THR A 62 5.99 5.99 -1.15
C THR A 62 5.91 4.89 -2.20
N GLU A 63 7.05 4.56 -2.80
CA GLU A 63 7.21 3.39 -3.65
C GLU A 63 7.79 2.25 -2.80
N VAL A 64 7.19 1.06 -2.90
CA VAL A 64 7.71 -0.15 -2.28
C VAL A 64 8.42 -0.94 -3.37
N ASP A 65 9.74 -0.99 -3.28
CA ASP A 65 10.58 -1.80 -4.14
C ASP A 65 10.24 -3.30 -3.95
N LEU A 66 10.65 -4.13 -4.91
CA LEU A 66 10.48 -5.58 -4.80
C LEU A 66 11.74 -6.19 -4.21
N THR A 67 11.58 -7.15 -3.29
CA THR A 67 12.67 -8.02 -2.85
C THR A 67 13.17 -8.88 -4.01
N ASP A 68 14.40 -9.39 -3.93
CA ASP A 68 14.97 -10.25 -5.00
C ASP A 68 14.10 -11.46 -5.31
N ALA A 69 13.51 -12.07 -4.28
CA ALA A 69 12.57 -13.17 -4.42
C ALA A 69 11.30 -12.74 -5.16
N GLU A 70 10.70 -11.60 -4.80
CA GLU A 70 9.52 -11.06 -5.48
C GLU A 70 9.83 -10.65 -6.93
N GLN A 71 11.02 -10.13 -7.21
CA GLN A 71 11.47 -9.84 -8.58
C GLN A 71 11.59 -11.13 -9.40
N GLN A 72 12.10 -12.21 -8.81
CA GLN A 72 12.17 -13.50 -9.46
C GLN A 72 10.78 -14.08 -9.74
N THR A 73 9.87 -14.00 -8.76
CA THR A 73 8.46 -14.36 -8.95
C THR A 73 7.83 -13.55 -10.09
N LEU A 74 8.02 -12.23 -10.10
CA LEU A 74 7.49 -11.37 -11.16
C LEU A 74 7.99 -11.81 -12.56
N ARG A 75 9.29 -12.10 -12.70
CA ARG A 75 9.86 -12.58 -13.97
C ARG A 75 9.22 -13.88 -14.46
N MET A 76 8.80 -14.76 -13.55
CA MET A 76 8.12 -16.02 -13.89
C MET A 76 6.65 -15.82 -14.26
N LEU A 77 6.02 -14.74 -13.79
CA LEU A 77 4.60 -14.47 -13.97
C LEU A 77 4.31 -13.52 -15.14
N SER A 78 5.25 -12.63 -15.48
CA SER A 78 4.97 -11.47 -16.33
C SER A 78 4.85 -11.77 -17.82
N ASP A 79 5.45 -12.86 -18.30
CA ASP A 79 5.63 -13.10 -19.73
C ASP A 79 4.77 -14.27 -20.24
N ARG A 80 4.16 -14.10 -21.42
CA ARG A 80 3.42 -15.13 -22.15
C ARG A 80 3.75 -15.04 -23.64
N SER A 81 4.02 -16.17 -24.29
CA SER A 81 4.29 -16.24 -25.73
C SER A 81 3.11 -16.83 -26.50
N TYR A 82 2.90 -16.31 -27.70
CA TYR A 82 1.90 -16.75 -28.66
C TYR A 82 2.58 -17.04 -30.00
N ALA A 83 2.64 -18.32 -30.37
CA ALA A 83 3.33 -18.77 -31.58
C ALA A 83 2.60 -18.27 -32.84
N GLY A 84 3.34 -17.62 -33.75
CA GLY A 84 2.82 -17.17 -35.05
C GLY A 84 1.69 -16.13 -35.00
N ALA A 85 1.37 -15.57 -33.83
CA ALA A 85 0.34 -14.57 -33.68
C ALA A 85 0.82 -13.19 -34.17
N ALA A 86 -0.02 -12.47 -34.91
CA ALA A 86 0.28 -11.10 -35.31
C ALA A 86 0.25 -10.15 -34.09
N GLN A 87 1.22 -9.24 -33.99
CA GLN A 87 1.32 -8.28 -32.89
C GLN A 87 0.02 -7.47 -32.69
N ALA A 88 -0.58 -6.99 -33.79
CA ALA A 88 -1.82 -6.23 -33.75
C ALA A 88 -2.99 -7.03 -33.14
N HIS A 89 -3.09 -8.31 -33.46
CA HIS A 89 -4.15 -9.18 -32.92
C HIS A 89 -3.97 -9.38 -31.41
N VAL A 90 -2.73 -9.59 -30.96
CA VAL A 90 -2.42 -9.74 -29.53
C VAL A 90 -2.68 -8.43 -28.77
N LEU A 91 -2.34 -7.28 -29.34
CA LEU A 91 -2.66 -5.96 -28.74
C LEU A 91 -4.18 -5.77 -28.58
N ASP A 92 -4.96 -6.14 -29.59
CA ASP A 92 -6.42 -6.03 -29.54
C ASP A 92 -7.02 -6.98 -28.50
N ALA A 93 -6.53 -8.21 -28.40
CA ALA A 93 -6.94 -9.17 -27.39
C ALA A 93 -6.63 -8.68 -25.97
N VAL A 94 -5.40 -8.21 -25.72
CA VAL A 94 -4.99 -7.62 -24.43
C VAL A 94 -5.87 -6.44 -24.06
N ALA A 95 -6.06 -5.49 -24.98
CA ALA A 95 -6.87 -4.31 -24.73
C ALA A 95 -8.35 -4.68 -24.47
N GLY A 96 -8.88 -5.66 -25.20
CA GLY A 96 -10.21 -6.22 -24.99
C GLY A 96 -10.38 -6.82 -23.58
N VAL A 97 -9.43 -7.65 -23.15
CA VAL A 97 -9.43 -8.26 -21.81
C VAL A 97 -9.34 -7.20 -20.72
N LEU A 98 -8.47 -6.21 -20.85
CA LEU A 98 -8.36 -5.12 -19.87
C LEU A 98 -9.69 -4.34 -19.75
N ARG A 99 -10.35 -4.01 -20.87
CA ARG A 99 -11.67 -3.38 -20.85
C ARG A 99 -12.72 -4.26 -20.18
N ALA A 100 -12.75 -5.56 -20.52
CA ALA A 100 -13.67 -6.52 -19.93
C ALA A 100 -13.47 -6.67 -18.40
N GLN A 101 -12.24 -6.51 -17.92
CA GLN A 101 -11.90 -6.51 -16.50
C GLN A 101 -12.16 -5.18 -15.77
N GLY A 102 -12.78 -4.21 -16.46
CA GLY A 102 -13.18 -2.92 -15.91
C GLY A 102 -12.07 -1.88 -15.86
N TYR A 103 -10.96 -2.07 -16.59
CA TYR A 103 -9.98 -1.01 -16.75
C TYR A 103 -10.50 0.06 -17.73
N ALA A 104 -10.41 1.32 -17.33
CA ALA A 104 -10.76 2.47 -18.14
C ALA A 104 -10.02 3.75 -17.67
N PRO A 105 -9.42 4.54 -18.58
CA PRO A 105 -9.29 4.28 -20.01
C PRO A 105 -8.27 3.17 -20.32
N VAL A 106 -8.34 2.61 -21.55
CA VAL A 106 -7.35 1.67 -22.11
C VAL A 106 -6.77 2.30 -23.37
N THR A 107 -5.50 2.67 -23.31
CA THR A 107 -4.73 3.26 -24.41
C THR A 107 -3.90 2.17 -25.08
N VAL A 108 -3.89 2.14 -26.41
CA VAL A 108 -3.11 1.19 -27.21
C VAL A 108 -2.21 1.98 -28.15
N GLU A 109 -0.91 1.88 -27.96
CA GLU A 109 0.11 2.43 -28.83
C GLU A 109 0.66 1.31 -29.72
N ARG A 110 0.18 1.26 -30.97
CA ARG A 110 0.45 0.13 -31.88
C ARG A 110 1.88 0.12 -32.36
N ASP A 111 2.50 1.29 -32.52
CA ASP A 111 3.85 1.42 -33.07
C ASP A 111 4.92 0.90 -32.08
N THR A 112 4.69 1.11 -30.78
CA THR A 112 5.60 0.63 -29.72
C THR A 112 5.17 -0.71 -29.12
N GLY A 113 3.99 -1.22 -29.50
CA GLY A 113 3.42 -2.43 -28.94
C GLY A 113 3.06 -2.30 -27.46
N LEU A 114 2.56 -1.14 -27.05
CA LEU A 114 2.26 -0.83 -25.65
C LEU A 114 0.75 -0.70 -25.42
N VAL A 115 0.27 -1.29 -24.33
CA VAL A 115 -1.08 -1.08 -23.80
C VAL A 115 -0.97 -0.57 -22.37
N GLU A 116 -1.58 0.58 -22.12
CA GLU A 116 -1.66 1.19 -20.80
C GLU A 116 -3.12 1.28 -20.36
N ALA A 117 -3.38 0.91 -19.12
CA ALA A 117 -4.73 0.98 -18.58
C ALA A 117 -4.75 1.25 -17.08
N GLY A 118 -5.85 1.80 -16.57
CA GLY A 118 -6.06 2.00 -15.14
C GLY A 118 -7.41 1.47 -14.68
N ARG A 119 -7.45 0.86 -13.50
CA ARG A 119 -8.70 0.55 -12.79
C ARG A 119 -8.64 1.16 -11.41
N SER A 120 -9.69 1.90 -11.02
CA SER A 120 -9.79 2.52 -9.70
C SER A 120 -10.97 1.92 -8.94
N ASP A 121 -10.73 1.54 -7.68
CA ASP A 121 -11.72 0.90 -6.80
C ASP A 121 -11.77 1.67 -5.47
N THR A 122 -12.95 1.79 -4.86
CA THR A 122 -13.07 2.31 -3.49
C THR A 122 -12.89 1.18 -2.47
N LEU A 123 -12.05 1.40 -1.47
CA LEU A 123 -11.71 0.41 -0.44
C LEU A 123 -12.66 0.44 0.78
N LEU A 124 -13.43 1.53 0.92
CA LEU A 124 -14.39 1.77 2.01
C LEU A 124 -15.56 0.75 2.14
N PRO A 125 -15.96 -0.01 1.12
CA PRO A 125 -16.90 -1.12 1.31
C PRO A 125 -16.20 -2.42 1.77
N LYS A 126 -14.94 -2.64 1.37
CA LYS A 126 -14.22 -3.91 1.57
C LYS A 126 -13.41 -3.97 2.88
N TRP A 127 -12.99 -2.84 3.46
CA TRP A 127 -12.20 -2.82 4.71
C TRP A 127 -12.95 -3.37 5.94
N ARG A 128 -14.29 -3.33 5.95
CA ARG A 128 -15.09 -3.95 7.02
C ARG A 128 -15.15 -5.47 6.88
N GLN A 129 -14.95 -5.99 5.67
CA GLN A 129 -15.00 -7.42 5.36
C GLN A 129 -13.60 -8.07 5.37
N LEU A 130 -12.56 -7.32 5.02
CA LEU A 130 -11.18 -7.79 5.08
C LEU A 130 -10.61 -7.59 6.48
N LEU A 131 -10.34 -8.70 7.17
CA LEU A 131 -9.64 -8.70 8.46
C LEU A 131 -8.37 -7.84 8.37
N ARG A 132 -8.23 -6.89 9.31
CA ARG A 132 -7.12 -5.90 9.35
C ARG A 132 -5.72 -6.50 9.12
N GLY A 133 -5.52 -7.78 9.48
CA GLY A 133 -4.25 -8.50 9.32
C GLY A 133 -3.86 -8.80 7.86
N ALA A 134 -4.80 -9.23 7.01
CA ALA A 134 -4.49 -9.63 5.63
C ALA A 134 -4.17 -8.41 4.74
N VAL A 135 -4.84 -7.28 5.02
CA VAL A 135 -4.62 -6.02 4.31
C VAL A 135 -3.29 -5.39 4.70
N LYS A 136 -2.96 -5.36 5.99
CA LYS A 136 -1.66 -4.86 6.48
C LYS A 136 -0.49 -5.63 5.87
N ALA A 137 -0.63 -6.94 5.68
CA ALA A 137 0.38 -7.78 5.04
C ALA A 137 0.54 -7.51 3.53
N ARG A 138 -0.52 -7.07 2.85
CA ARG A 138 -0.55 -6.90 1.39
C ARG A 138 -0.25 -5.47 0.92
N ILE A 139 -0.58 -4.47 1.74
CA ILE A 139 -0.51 -3.04 1.40
C ILE A 139 0.59 -2.31 2.20
N GLY A 140 1.10 -2.93 3.28
CA GLY A 140 1.99 -2.25 4.22
C GLY A 140 1.22 -1.32 5.17
N PHE A 141 1.94 -0.44 5.88
CA PHE A 141 1.38 0.45 6.89
C PHE A 141 1.09 1.85 6.32
N LEU A 142 -0.17 2.14 6.01
CA LEU A 142 -0.61 3.52 5.78
C LEU A 142 -0.97 4.21 7.11
N PRO A 143 -0.65 5.51 7.28
CA PRO A 143 -0.91 6.24 8.51
C PRO A 143 -2.41 6.46 8.76
N ALA A 144 -3.22 6.59 7.71
CA ALA A 144 -4.67 6.70 7.78
C ALA A 144 -5.40 5.49 7.19
N LYS A 145 -6.74 5.54 7.19
CA LYS A 145 -7.58 4.48 6.62
C LYS A 145 -7.44 4.48 5.09
N PRO A 146 -7.07 3.35 4.47
CA PRO A 146 -7.12 3.22 3.02
C PRO A 146 -8.54 3.48 2.51
N ASP A 147 -8.68 4.31 1.50
CA ASP A 147 -9.99 4.75 1.00
C ASP A 147 -10.18 4.46 -0.50
N HIS A 148 -9.12 4.56 -1.31
CA HIS A 148 -9.13 4.21 -2.73
C HIS A 148 -7.87 3.45 -3.16
N GLU A 149 -8.07 2.59 -4.15
CA GLU A 149 -7.03 1.81 -4.82
C GLU A 149 -7.07 2.14 -6.31
N ARG A 150 -5.90 2.13 -6.95
CA ARG A 150 -5.74 2.10 -8.39
C ARG A 150 -4.77 1.01 -8.77
N VAL A 151 -5.13 0.23 -9.79
CA VAL A 151 -4.22 -0.68 -10.47
C VAL A 151 -3.93 -0.13 -11.85
N ALA A 152 -2.67 0.19 -12.12
CA ALA A 152 -2.18 0.53 -13.44
C ALA A 152 -1.63 -0.73 -14.12
N ALA A 153 -2.09 -1.03 -15.33
CA ALA A 153 -1.58 -2.09 -16.18
C ALA A 153 -0.67 -1.47 -17.25
N ILE A 154 0.54 -2.02 -17.39
CA ILE A 154 1.50 -1.69 -18.44
C ILE A 154 1.84 -3.00 -19.12
N VAL A 155 1.37 -3.16 -20.37
CA VAL A 155 1.55 -4.40 -21.13
C VAL A 155 2.30 -4.09 -22.41
N THR A 156 3.41 -4.79 -22.64
CA THR A 156 4.20 -4.69 -23.87
C THR A 156 4.05 -5.95 -24.70
N VAL A 157 3.94 -5.79 -26.01
CA VAL A 157 3.77 -6.87 -26.98
C VAL A 157 4.86 -6.73 -28.01
N ARG A 158 5.76 -7.71 -28.10
CA ARG A 158 6.89 -7.69 -29.04
C ARG A 158 6.95 -8.97 -29.85
N VAL A 159 7.34 -8.87 -31.11
CA VAL A 159 7.64 -10.04 -31.95
C VAL A 159 9.11 -10.41 -31.78
N THR A 160 9.40 -11.69 -31.56
CA THR A 160 10.76 -12.23 -31.43
C THR A 160 11.36 -12.56 -32.79
N SER A 161 12.66 -12.85 -32.83
CA SER A 161 13.33 -13.38 -34.02
C SER A 161 12.76 -14.72 -34.50
N THR A 162 12.14 -15.49 -33.60
CA THR A 162 11.45 -16.76 -33.91
C THR A 162 10.03 -16.56 -34.45
N ARG A 163 9.59 -15.31 -34.66
CA ARG A 163 8.21 -14.92 -35.05
C ARG A 163 7.15 -15.27 -34.01
N ASP A 164 7.55 -15.48 -32.76
CA ASP A 164 6.61 -15.57 -31.65
C ASP A 164 6.27 -14.17 -31.17
N THR A 165 5.02 -13.95 -30.78
CA THR A 165 4.63 -12.70 -30.12
C THR A 165 4.65 -12.90 -28.62
N VAL A 166 5.50 -12.14 -27.93
CA VAL A 166 5.65 -12.18 -26.47
C VAL A 166 4.94 -10.99 -25.86
N VAL A 167 4.00 -11.29 -24.97
CA VAL A 167 3.33 -10.33 -24.09
C VAL A 167 4.06 -10.30 -22.76
N ARG A 168 4.45 -9.12 -22.31
CA ARG A 168 4.96 -8.87 -20.96
C ARG A 168 4.06 -7.89 -20.24
N ALA A 169 3.43 -8.34 -19.17
CA ALA A 169 2.51 -7.55 -18.36
C ALA A 169 3.16 -7.15 -17.02
N ARG A 170 2.91 -5.90 -16.60
CA ARG A 170 3.23 -5.41 -15.27
C ARG A 170 2.03 -4.66 -14.71
N PHE A 171 1.70 -4.94 -13.45
CA PHE A 171 0.64 -4.24 -12.75
C PHE A 171 1.21 -3.52 -11.53
N ASN A 172 0.93 -2.23 -11.40
CA ASN A 172 1.30 -1.44 -10.25
C ASN A 172 0.04 -1.08 -9.47
N ARG A 173 -0.02 -1.47 -8.20
CA ARG A 173 -1.10 -1.11 -7.28
C ARG A 173 -0.67 0.12 -6.49
N THR A 174 -1.44 1.18 -6.59
CA THR A 174 -1.34 2.35 -5.72
C THR A 174 -2.54 2.37 -4.79
N VAL A 175 -2.28 2.51 -3.50
CA VAL A 175 -3.30 2.65 -2.47
C VAL A 175 -3.12 4.01 -1.82
N TRP A 176 -4.20 4.76 -1.71
CA TRP A 176 -4.26 6.01 -0.98
C TRP A 176 -5.02 5.82 0.32
N ASP A 177 -4.70 6.64 1.30
CA ASP A 177 -5.50 6.82 2.49
C ASP A 177 -6.23 8.15 2.53
N SER A 178 -7.12 8.28 3.51
CA SER A 178 -7.97 9.47 3.69
C SER A 178 -7.20 10.77 3.96
N ASN A 179 -5.89 10.72 4.25
CA ASN A 179 -5.08 11.91 4.44
C ASN A 179 -4.43 12.39 3.13
N GLY A 180 -4.46 11.56 2.08
CA GLY A 180 -3.78 11.80 0.80
C GLY A 180 -2.39 11.16 0.73
N ASP A 181 -2.00 10.36 1.72
CA ASP A 181 -0.77 9.56 1.65
C ASP A 181 -1.00 8.36 0.71
N SER A 182 0.02 8.01 -0.07
CA SER A 182 -0.08 6.93 -1.05
C SER A 182 1.11 5.97 -1.00
N ARG A 183 0.81 4.70 -1.26
CA ARG A 183 1.81 3.63 -1.40
C ARG A 183 1.60 2.89 -2.71
N THR A 184 2.64 2.87 -3.53
CA THR A 184 2.67 2.13 -4.80
C THR A 184 3.56 0.90 -4.68
N LYS A 185 3.04 -0.27 -5.05
CA LYS A 185 3.81 -1.52 -5.11
C LYS A 185 3.48 -2.28 -6.40
N THR A 186 4.47 -2.94 -6.98
CA THR A 186 4.24 -3.86 -8.10
C THR A 186 3.52 -5.11 -7.60
N VAL A 187 2.45 -5.49 -8.30
CA VAL A 187 1.67 -6.71 -8.04
C VAL A 187 2.56 -7.92 -8.35
N VAL A 188 2.63 -8.87 -7.43
CA VAL A 188 3.43 -10.10 -7.54
C VAL A 188 2.62 -11.35 -7.21
N GLU A 189 1.30 -11.20 -7.10
CA GLU A 189 0.39 -12.27 -6.74
C GLU A 189 0.09 -13.16 -7.95
N PRO A 190 0.42 -14.47 -7.91
CA PRO A 190 0.29 -15.37 -9.06
C PRO A 190 -1.12 -15.41 -9.67
N ASP A 191 -2.14 -15.50 -8.82
CA ASP A 191 -3.55 -15.59 -9.26
C ASP A 191 -3.97 -14.39 -10.11
N PHE A 192 -3.39 -13.21 -9.86
CA PHE A 192 -3.68 -11.99 -10.61
C PHE A 192 -3.21 -12.13 -12.07
N TYR A 193 -1.97 -12.59 -12.26
CA TYR A 193 -1.38 -12.81 -13.58
C TYR A 193 -2.01 -14.00 -14.29
N GLN A 194 -2.30 -15.09 -13.57
CA GLN A 194 -2.96 -16.27 -14.13
C GLN A 194 -4.36 -15.93 -14.65
N THR A 195 -5.15 -15.16 -13.89
CA THR A 195 -6.47 -14.73 -14.33
C THR A 195 -6.38 -13.85 -15.58
N PHE A 196 -5.47 -12.88 -15.59
CA PHE A 196 -5.25 -12.02 -16.76
C PHE A 196 -4.87 -12.84 -18.00
N PHE A 197 -3.82 -13.67 -17.91
CA PHE A 197 -3.37 -14.46 -19.05
C PHE A 197 -4.37 -15.52 -19.48
N ALA A 198 -5.13 -16.14 -18.58
CA ALA A 198 -6.17 -17.07 -18.96
C ALA A 198 -7.27 -16.41 -19.81
N GLU A 199 -7.64 -15.16 -19.52
CA GLU A 199 -8.59 -14.42 -20.36
C GLU A 199 -7.99 -13.98 -21.69
N VAL A 200 -6.69 -13.61 -21.72
CA VAL A 200 -5.99 -13.34 -22.99
C VAL A 200 -5.92 -14.62 -23.83
N ASP A 201 -5.57 -15.75 -23.23
CA ASP A 201 -5.51 -17.06 -23.91
C ASP A 201 -6.88 -17.42 -24.51
N LYS A 202 -7.97 -17.21 -23.77
CA LYS A 202 -9.33 -17.37 -24.29
C LYS A 202 -9.61 -16.43 -25.46
N ALA A 203 -9.26 -15.14 -25.36
CA ALA A 203 -9.46 -14.17 -26.43
C ALA A 203 -8.65 -14.52 -27.70
N MET A 204 -7.43 -15.02 -27.53
CA MET A 204 -6.56 -15.50 -28.60
C MET A 204 -7.09 -16.79 -29.25
N CYS A 205 -7.72 -17.67 -28.47
CA CYS A 205 -8.35 -18.90 -28.96
C CYS A 205 -9.74 -18.65 -29.58
N ALA A 206 -10.45 -17.60 -29.19
CA ALA A 206 -11.80 -17.29 -29.65
C ALA A 206 -11.88 -16.83 -31.13
N THR A 207 -10.80 -16.97 -31.92
CA THR A 207 -10.78 -16.62 -33.34
C THR A 207 -10.42 -17.84 -34.20
N PRO A 208 -11.41 -18.49 -34.83
CA PRO A 208 -11.60 -18.24 -36.25
C PRO A 208 -13.07 -18.03 -36.64
N CYS A 209 -13.35 -16.97 -37.40
CA CYS A 209 -14.28 -17.00 -38.55
C CYS A 209 -14.15 -15.70 -39.36
N GLY A 210 -13.97 -15.85 -40.67
CA GLY A 210 -13.39 -14.84 -41.53
C GLY A 210 -14.27 -13.63 -41.83
N ARG A 211 -13.63 -12.61 -42.41
CA ARG A 211 -14.20 -11.95 -43.58
C ARG A 211 -13.06 -11.75 -44.59
N ARG A 212 -13.17 -12.49 -45.70
CA ARG A 212 -12.52 -12.14 -46.97
C ARG A 212 -13.13 -10.84 -47.48
#